data_AF-A0A6B0V6Z3-F1
#
_entry.id   AF-A0A6B0V6Z3-F1
#
_cell.length_a   1.000
_cell.length_b   1.000
_cell.length_c   1.000
_cell.angle_alpha   90.00
_cell.angle_beta   90.00
_cell.angle_gamma   90.00
#
_symmetry.space_group_name_H-M   'P 1'
#
loop_
_entity.id
_entity.type
_entity.pdbx_description
1 polymer ?
#
loop_
_entity_poly.entity_id
_entity_poly.type
_entity_poly.pdbx_seq_one_letter_code
_entity_poly.pdbx_strand_id
1 'polypeptide(L)'
;MVPSPDFSNNDTLQAYKKFITKTIMLFSTTPENVATEIAQDILDFQANITKKLYYDFKPPNFTISPGDEEDYKNYYQSEPTDVVVKLDDLSGLPDLGNFRLSDEKIDNGYEDSHPEESSSSSGLDPTEISETTSQPPKKLKDINEVLKKLIKDIFQDASVNLTEEDKVNVPETLFLTHAMDLLNSTSAATVNNYFGWMLLYKLGPIASHNMTKLNFEFNQVWRGLQGEEPRWRHCVNALNDPYDPILGYGLGRLYVDKYFNETQKENVETIAKNVSEA
;
A
#
# COMPACT_ATOMS: atom_id res chain seq x y z
N MET A 1 -0.05 -0.40 -1.27
CA MET A 1 -0.24 0.11 0.07
C MET A 1 0.30 1.51 0.16
N VAL A 2 -0.51 2.43 0.67
CA VAL A 2 0.06 3.53 1.42
C VAL A 2 0.89 2.91 2.55
N PRO A 3 2.12 3.37 2.82
CA PRO A 3 2.91 2.90 3.97
C PRO A 3 2.05 2.85 5.23
N SER A 4 2.35 1.96 6.19
CA SER A 4 1.74 2.10 7.52
C SER A 4 2.25 3.41 8.15
N PRO A 5 1.43 4.15 8.91
CA PRO A 5 1.93 5.34 9.58
C PRO A 5 3.09 5.01 10.51
N ASP A 6 4.14 5.84 10.48
CA ASP A 6 5.22 5.74 11.45
C ASP A 6 4.73 6.29 12.79
N PHE A 7 4.43 5.36 13.69
CA PHE A 7 3.97 5.65 15.05
C PHE A 7 5.10 5.91 16.04
N SER A 8 6.38 5.87 15.61
CA SER A 8 7.51 6.29 16.43
C SER A 8 7.50 7.80 16.70
N ASN A 9 6.90 8.57 15.80
CA ASN A 9 6.59 9.98 16.00
C ASN A 9 5.33 10.14 16.89
N ASN A 10 5.53 10.76 18.05
CA ASN A 10 4.46 11.04 19.02
C ASN A 10 3.32 11.87 18.41
N ASP A 11 3.61 12.78 17.48
CA ASP A 11 2.59 13.63 16.85
C ASP A 11 1.70 12.82 15.91
N THR A 12 2.26 11.92 15.11
CA THR A 12 1.52 11.02 14.23
C THR A 12 0.64 10.07 15.04
N LEU A 13 1.16 9.50 16.13
CA LEU A 13 0.41 8.62 17.02
C LEU A 13 -0.77 9.36 17.68
N GLN A 14 -0.55 10.57 18.17
CA GLN A 14 -1.61 11.39 18.74
C GLN A 14 -2.66 11.80 17.71
N ALA A 15 -2.24 12.18 16.50
CA ALA A 15 -3.15 12.50 15.41
C ALA A 15 -3.98 11.28 14.99
N TYR A 16 -3.38 10.09 14.95
CA TYR A 16 -4.09 8.86 14.64
C TYR A 16 -5.10 8.49 15.74
N LYS A 17 -4.70 8.58 17.02
CA LYS A 17 -5.63 8.39 18.15
C LYS A 17 -6.81 9.35 18.06
N LYS A 18 -6.54 10.64 17.80
CA LYS A 18 -7.57 11.67 17.63
C LYS A 18 -8.48 11.33 16.45
N PHE A 19 -7.95 10.85 15.35
CA PHE A 19 -8.73 10.44 14.17
C PHE A 19 -9.70 9.30 14.52
N ILE A 20 -9.23 8.27 15.21
CA ILE A 20 -10.08 7.16 15.69
C ILE A 20 -11.18 7.71 16.61
N THR A 21 -10.81 8.47 17.65
CA THR A 21 -11.75 9.04 18.63
C THR A 21 -12.84 9.86 17.95
N LYS A 22 -12.47 10.81 17.07
CA LYS A 22 -13.44 11.67 16.38
C LYS A 22 -14.32 10.88 15.41
N THR A 23 -13.80 9.83 14.79
CA THR A 23 -14.60 8.92 13.95
C THR A 23 -15.63 8.17 14.79
N ILE A 24 -15.25 7.62 15.94
CA ILE A 24 -16.19 6.94 16.84
C ILE A 24 -17.31 7.90 17.25
N MET A 25 -16.96 9.12 17.67
CA MET A 25 -17.95 10.14 18.03
C MET A 25 -18.91 10.47 16.87
N LEU A 26 -18.38 10.57 15.65
CA LEU A 26 -19.16 10.87 14.44
C LEU A 26 -20.21 9.80 14.15
N PHE A 27 -19.89 8.51 14.31
CA PHE A 27 -20.78 7.40 13.94
C PHE A 27 -21.65 6.86 15.08
N SER A 28 -21.26 7.08 16.34
CA SER A 28 -21.94 6.45 17.49
C SER A 28 -22.50 7.42 18.53
N THR A 29 -22.31 8.73 18.38
CA THR A 29 -22.68 9.75 19.39
C THR A 29 -22.08 9.50 20.79
N THR A 30 -21.06 8.65 20.87
CA THR A 30 -20.39 8.26 22.11
C THR A 30 -19.67 9.47 22.74
N PRO A 31 -19.76 9.66 24.08
CA PRO A 31 -19.00 10.69 24.78
C PRO A 31 -17.49 10.60 24.53
N GLU A 32 -16.80 11.73 24.44
CA GLU A 32 -15.38 11.80 24.06
C GLU A 32 -14.47 10.96 24.97
N ASN A 33 -14.75 10.90 26.28
CA ASN A 33 -13.98 10.08 27.21
C ASN A 33 -14.07 8.59 26.88
N VAL A 34 -15.27 8.09 26.57
CA VAL A 34 -15.49 6.68 26.21
C VAL A 34 -14.92 6.39 24.81
N ALA A 35 -15.11 7.31 23.85
CA ALA A 35 -14.53 7.17 22.52
C ALA A 35 -12.99 7.13 22.55
N THR A 36 -12.38 7.89 23.47
CA THR A 36 -10.91 7.91 23.66
C THR A 36 -10.39 6.62 24.27
N GLU A 37 -11.14 5.99 25.17
CA GLU A 37 -10.83 4.67 25.73
C GLU A 37 -10.90 3.60 24.64
N ILE A 38 -11.99 3.57 23.85
CA ILE A 38 -12.11 2.66 22.71
C ILE A 38 -10.98 2.87 21.69
N ALA A 39 -10.62 4.12 21.40
CA ALA A 39 -9.50 4.43 20.52
C ALA A 39 -8.17 3.89 21.08
N GLN A 40 -7.95 3.97 22.41
CA GLN A 40 -6.77 3.40 23.04
C GLN A 40 -6.75 1.87 22.93
N ASP A 41 -7.87 1.20 23.19
CA ASP A 41 -7.97 -0.26 23.05
C ASP A 41 -7.64 -0.74 21.64
N ILE A 42 -8.10 0.00 20.62
CA ILE A 42 -7.79 -0.26 19.21
C ILE A 42 -6.28 -0.12 18.96
N LEU A 43 -5.64 0.94 19.47
CA LEU A 43 -4.21 1.18 19.30
C LEU A 43 -3.37 0.10 19.99
N ASP A 44 -3.74 -0.26 21.22
CA ASP A 44 -3.05 -1.30 21.98
C ASP A 44 -3.17 -2.66 21.27
N PHE A 45 -4.33 -2.95 20.69
CA PHE A 45 -4.53 -4.14 19.87
C PHE A 45 -3.65 -4.13 18.62
N GLN A 46 -3.59 -3.01 17.88
CA GLN A 46 -2.71 -2.86 16.71
C GLN A 46 -1.22 -2.96 17.05
N ALA A 47 -0.79 -2.40 18.18
CA ALA A 47 0.57 -2.52 18.68
C ALA A 47 0.89 -3.98 19.01
N ASN A 48 -0.06 -4.71 19.62
CA ASN A 48 0.10 -6.13 19.92
C ASN A 48 0.15 -7.01 18.66
N ILE A 49 -0.65 -6.70 17.63
CA ILE A 49 -0.54 -7.29 16.29
C ILE A 49 0.89 -7.08 15.81
N THR A 50 1.36 -5.85 15.71
CA THR A 50 2.71 -5.55 15.20
C THR A 50 3.79 -6.26 16.01
N LYS A 51 3.71 -6.20 17.35
CA LYS A 51 4.70 -6.79 18.24
C LYS A 51 4.80 -8.31 18.12
N LYS A 52 3.66 -9.00 18.13
CA LYS A 52 3.61 -10.48 18.08
C LYS A 52 3.84 -11.04 16.67
N LEU A 53 3.69 -10.20 15.64
CA LEU A 53 3.64 -10.66 14.25
C LEU A 53 4.85 -10.23 13.41
N TYR A 54 5.54 -9.13 13.74
CA TYR A 54 6.68 -8.63 12.96
C TYR A 54 8.05 -8.89 13.60
N TYR A 55 8.17 -8.97 14.93
CA TYR A 55 9.49 -9.14 15.58
C TYR A 55 10.09 -10.55 15.52
N ASP A 56 9.33 -11.54 15.04
CA ASP A 56 9.84 -12.88 14.75
C ASP A 56 10.37 -13.03 13.31
N PHE A 57 10.27 -11.98 12.47
CA PHE A 57 10.86 -11.97 11.14
C PHE A 57 12.37 -11.83 11.23
N LYS A 58 13.11 -12.93 11.04
CA LYS A 58 14.54 -12.87 10.77
C LYS A 58 14.73 -12.68 9.28
N PRO A 59 15.25 -11.53 8.80
CA PRO A 59 15.56 -11.39 7.39
C PRO A 59 16.56 -12.50 6.99
N PRO A 60 16.45 -13.04 5.77
CA PRO A 60 17.46 -13.95 5.26
C PRO A 60 18.84 -13.29 5.33
N ASN A 61 19.83 -14.04 5.80
CA ASN A 61 21.19 -13.54 5.94
C ASN A 61 21.82 -13.49 4.54
N PHE A 62 21.72 -12.34 3.87
CA PHE A 62 22.45 -12.10 2.63
C PHE A 62 23.90 -11.78 2.99
N THR A 63 24.78 -12.78 2.92
CA THR A 63 26.22 -12.55 2.95
C THR A 63 26.64 -11.93 1.61
N ILE A 64 26.65 -10.61 1.54
CA ILE A 64 27.26 -9.88 0.43
C ILE A 64 28.78 -10.10 0.54
N SER A 65 29.39 -10.57 -0.54
CA SER A 65 30.84 -10.77 -0.57
C SER A 65 31.53 -9.41 -0.68
N PRO A 66 32.68 -9.16 -0.03
CA PRO A 66 33.34 -7.85 -0.01
C PRO A 66 33.76 -7.28 -1.39
N GLY A 67 33.60 -8.05 -2.47
CA GLY A 67 33.90 -7.62 -3.84
C GLY A 67 32.78 -6.84 -4.53
N ASP A 68 31.56 -6.82 -3.97
CA ASP A 68 30.38 -6.22 -4.64
C ASP A 68 30.21 -4.71 -4.32
N GLU A 69 30.96 -4.18 -3.35
CA GLU A 69 30.92 -2.75 -2.94
C GLU A 69 31.77 -1.81 -3.82
N GLU A 70 32.80 -2.32 -4.52
CA GLU A 70 33.80 -1.47 -5.17
C GLU A 70 33.35 -0.93 -6.54
N ASP A 71 32.40 -1.59 -7.22
CA ASP A 71 31.98 -1.22 -8.59
C ASP A 71 30.90 -0.10 -8.62
N TYR A 72 30.26 0.16 -7.48
CA TYR A 72 29.12 1.07 -7.39
C TYR A 72 29.47 2.56 -7.44
N LYS A 73 30.72 2.94 -7.14
CA LYS A 73 31.11 4.36 -7.03
C LYS A 73 31.44 5.04 -8.37
N ASN A 74 31.59 4.30 -9.46
CA ASN A 74 32.05 4.87 -10.73
C ASN A 74 30.92 5.39 -11.64
N TYR A 75 29.64 5.18 -11.30
CA TYR A 75 28.53 5.50 -12.21
C TYR A 75 28.07 6.97 -12.18
N TYR A 76 28.32 7.69 -11.09
CA TYR A 76 27.85 9.09 -10.91
C TYR A 76 28.82 10.17 -11.39
N GLN A 77 29.92 9.83 -12.09
CA GLN A 77 30.89 10.82 -12.58
C GLN A 77 30.77 11.18 -14.07
N SER A 78 29.77 10.67 -14.79
CA SER A 78 29.57 11.03 -16.19
C SER A 78 28.12 11.35 -16.52
N GLU A 79 27.68 12.57 -16.20
CA GLU A 79 26.52 13.15 -16.86
C GLU A 79 26.94 13.81 -18.19
N PRO A 80 26.27 13.51 -19.32
CA PRO A 80 26.18 14.45 -20.43
C PRO A 80 25.02 15.40 -20.16
N THR A 81 25.34 16.68 -19.95
CA THR A 81 24.41 17.79 -20.09
C THR A 81 23.93 17.87 -21.54
N ASP A 82 22.63 17.63 -21.78
CA ASP A 82 21.78 18.31 -22.79
C ASP A 82 20.67 17.39 -23.32
N VAL A 83 19.51 17.36 -22.65
CA VAL A 83 18.20 17.24 -23.33
C VAL A 83 17.16 18.02 -22.53
N VAL A 84 16.99 19.30 -22.85
CA VAL A 84 15.81 20.08 -22.43
C VAL A 84 14.69 19.77 -23.41
N VAL A 85 13.75 18.89 -23.04
CA VAL A 85 12.49 18.75 -23.79
C VAL A 85 11.57 19.89 -23.36
N LYS A 86 11.33 20.85 -24.27
CA LYS A 86 10.35 21.92 -24.08
C LYS A 86 8.92 21.34 -24.07
N LEU A 87 8.22 21.57 -22.97
CA LEU A 87 6.82 21.20 -22.75
C LEU A 87 5.87 22.31 -23.23
N ASP A 88 6.08 22.84 -24.44
CA ASP A 88 5.43 24.08 -24.91
C ASP A 88 4.31 23.87 -25.95
N ASP A 89 4.00 22.64 -26.39
CA ASP A 89 2.95 22.41 -27.41
C ASP A 89 1.68 21.79 -26.84
N LEU A 90 0.78 22.66 -26.35
CA LEU A 90 -0.56 22.33 -25.85
C LEU A 90 -1.67 22.76 -26.84
N SER A 91 -1.32 22.99 -28.11
CA SER A 91 -2.22 23.57 -29.13
C SER A 91 -3.40 22.69 -29.56
N GLY A 92 -3.46 21.43 -29.09
CA GLY A 92 -4.49 20.44 -29.45
C GLY A 92 -5.56 20.12 -28.39
N LEU A 93 -5.59 20.83 -27.26
CA LEU A 93 -6.61 20.62 -26.21
C LEU A 93 -7.94 21.32 -26.56
N PRO A 94 -9.10 20.66 -26.41
CA PRO A 94 -10.39 21.35 -26.49
C PRO A 94 -10.52 22.34 -25.34
N ASP A 95 -11.06 23.52 -25.64
CA ASP A 95 -11.28 24.66 -24.73
C ASP A 95 -12.09 24.26 -23.49
N LEU A 96 -11.39 23.97 -22.40
CA LEU A 96 -11.96 23.81 -21.06
C LEU A 96 -11.93 25.18 -20.40
N GLY A 97 -13.01 25.93 -20.60
CA GLY A 97 -13.16 27.32 -20.19
C GLY A 97 -12.60 27.66 -18.80
N ASN A 98 -11.83 28.76 -18.78
CA ASN A 98 -11.38 29.53 -17.63
C ASN A 98 -10.75 28.74 -16.46
N PHE A 99 -9.61 28.10 -16.72
CA PHE A 99 -8.64 27.75 -15.70
C PHE A 99 -7.46 28.74 -15.78
N ARG A 100 -7.27 29.59 -14.76
CA ARG A 100 -6.04 30.37 -14.57
C ARG A 100 -5.23 29.69 -13.47
N LEU A 101 -4.16 29.00 -13.84
CA LEU A 101 -3.08 28.63 -12.93
C LEU A 101 -2.22 29.89 -12.75
N SER A 102 -2.21 30.46 -11.55
CA SER A 102 -1.21 31.48 -11.20
C SER A 102 0.13 30.79 -10.98
N ASP A 103 1.15 31.29 -11.66
CA ASP A 103 2.55 30.89 -11.54
C ASP A 103 3.06 31.09 -10.11
N GLU A 104 3.15 30.01 -9.33
CA GLU A 104 4.02 29.98 -8.15
C GLU A 104 5.20 29.05 -8.44
N LYS A 105 6.39 29.66 -8.45
CA LYS A 105 7.68 28.95 -8.48
C LYS A 105 7.75 28.02 -7.28
N ILE A 106 7.73 26.71 -7.53
CA ILE A 106 8.07 25.71 -6.52
C ILE A 106 9.59 25.60 -6.48
N ASP A 107 10.17 25.96 -5.35
CA ASP A 107 11.56 25.70 -4.98
C ASP A 107 11.66 24.23 -4.53
N ASN A 108 12.35 23.39 -5.31
CA ASN A 108 12.51 21.97 -5.02
C ASN A 108 13.67 21.78 -4.04
N GLY A 109 13.42 22.01 -2.75
CA GLY A 109 14.30 21.64 -1.65
C GLY A 109 13.77 20.42 -0.90
N TYR A 110 14.00 19.21 -1.43
CA TYR A 110 13.82 17.97 -0.69
C TYR A 110 15.09 17.11 -0.85
N GLU A 111 15.89 17.05 0.22
CA GLU A 111 16.91 16.01 0.40
C GLU A 111 16.18 14.71 0.76
N ASP A 112 16.17 13.78 -0.19
CA ASP A 112 15.65 12.43 0.01
C ASP A 112 16.67 11.61 0.81
N SER A 113 16.23 11.00 1.90
CA SER A 113 17.07 10.19 2.78
C SER A 113 16.39 8.86 3.07
N HIS A 114 16.34 8.02 2.03
CA HIS A 114 16.19 6.57 2.16
C HIS A 114 17.18 5.86 1.23
N PRO A 115 17.86 4.79 1.66
CA PRO A 115 18.73 4.01 0.79
C PRO A 115 17.87 3.20 -0.17
N GLU A 116 17.99 3.48 -1.47
CA GLU A 116 17.41 2.66 -2.53
C GLU A 116 18.24 1.38 -2.69
N GLU A 117 17.66 0.23 -2.35
CA GLU A 117 18.17 -1.06 -2.82
C GLU A 117 17.71 -1.24 -4.27
N SER A 118 18.63 -1.01 -5.21
CA SER A 118 18.44 -1.43 -6.60
C SER A 118 19.12 -2.78 -6.82
N SER A 119 18.33 -3.79 -7.21
CA SER A 119 18.84 -5.08 -7.66
C SER A 119 19.37 -4.93 -9.09
N SER A 120 20.68 -4.93 -9.28
CA SER A 120 21.30 -5.10 -10.59
C SER A 120 21.16 -6.56 -11.02
N SER A 121 20.69 -6.79 -12.26
CA SER A 121 20.72 -8.12 -12.88
C SER A 121 22.13 -8.40 -13.38
N SER A 122 22.91 -9.14 -12.61
CA SER A 122 24.05 -9.90 -13.14
C SER A 122 23.62 -11.36 -13.36
N GLY A 123 24.14 -11.96 -14.43
CA GLY A 123 23.58 -13.15 -15.08
C GLY A 123 23.18 -14.30 -14.15
N LEU A 124 21.94 -14.78 -14.33
CA LEU A 124 21.44 -15.98 -13.68
C LEU A 124 22.24 -17.20 -14.16
N ASP A 125 23.07 -17.77 -13.28
CA ASP A 125 23.45 -19.18 -13.39
C ASP A 125 22.15 -20.01 -13.25
N PRO A 126 21.75 -20.83 -14.25
CA PRO A 126 20.51 -21.61 -14.20
C PRO A 126 20.45 -22.61 -13.04
N THR A 127 21.55 -22.79 -12.29
CA THR A 127 21.66 -23.77 -11.21
C THR A 127 21.47 -23.18 -9.80
N GLU A 128 21.29 -21.87 -9.68
CA GLU A 128 21.09 -21.17 -8.40
C GLU A 128 19.81 -20.33 -8.35
N ILE A 129 18.69 -20.89 -8.85
CA ILE A 129 17.39 -20.50 -8.30
C ILE A 129 17.34 -21.14 -6.92
N SER A 130 17.81 -20.41 -5.90
CA SER A 130 17.46 -20.71 -4.52
C SER A 130 15.93 -20.72 -4.46
N GLU A 131 15.36 -21.92 -4.42
CA GLU A 131 13.94 -22.12 -4.21
C GLU A 131 13.56 -21.22 -3.03
N THR A 132 12.72 -20.21 -3.30
CA THR A 132 11.94 -19.62 -2.22
C THR A 132 11.28 -20.83 -1.58
N THR A 133 11.67 -21.18 -0.36
CA THR A 133 11.19 -22.36 0.34
C THR A 133 9.73 -22.08 0.70
N SER A 134 8.86 -22.13 -0.30
CA SER A 134 7.42 -22.07 -0.12
C SER A 134 7.10 -23.25 0.76
N GLN A 135 6.66 -22.97 1.99
CA GLN A 135 6.21 -24.03 2.88
C GLN A 135 5.20 -24.89 2.11
N PRO A 136 5.28 -26.23 2.21
CA PRO A 136 4.37 -27.09 1.48
C PRO A 136 2.92 -26.70 1.84
N PRO A 137 2.01 -26.66 0.85
CA PRO A 137 0.64 -26.25 1.08
C PRO A 137 0.00 -27.15 2.15
N LYS A 138 -0.68 -26.53 3.11
CA LYS A 138 -1.38 -27.22 4.19
C LYS A 138 -2.75 -27.70 3.71
N LYS A 139 -3.32 -28.70 4.38
CA LYS A 139 -4.72 -29.07 4.14
C LYS A 139 -5.64 -28.19 4.98
N LEU A 140 -6.86 -27.95 4.50
CA LEU A 140 -7.84 -27.13 5.20
C LEU A 140 -8.15 -27.66 6.61
N LYS A 141 -8.11 -28.99 6.81
CA LYS A 141 -8.27 -29.61 8.15
C LYS A 141 -7.15 -29.30 9.13
N ASP A 142 -5.96 -28.93 8.65
CA ASP A 142 -4.79 -28.65 9.48
C ASP A 142 -4.70 -27.17 9.89
N ILE A 143 -5.71 -26.37 9.53
CA ILE A 143 -5.83 -24.94 9.85
C ILE A 143 -6.73 -24.76 11.08
N ASN A 144 -6.49 -23.70 11.86
CA ASN A 144 -7.34 -23.31 12.99
C ASN A 144 -8.83 -23.27 12.62
N GLU A 145 -9.70 -23.78 13.51
CA GLU A 145 -11.15 -23.91 13.28
C GLU A 145 -11.85 -22.60 12.89
N VAL A 146 -11.48 -21.48 13.50
CA VAL A 146 -12.09 -20.17 13.21
C VAL A 146 -11.73 -19.73 11.80
N LEU A 147 -10.45 -19.86 11.42
CA LEU A 147 -9.98 -19.53 10.09
C LEU A 147 -10.56 -20.49 9.03
N LYS A 148 -10.66 -21.78 9.34
CA LYS A 148 -11.32 -22.78 8.50
C LYS A 148 -12.77 -22.41 8.24
N LYS A 149 -13.52 -22.00 9.27
CA LYS A 149 -14.91 -21.55 9.12
C LYS A 149 -14.99 -20.30 8.24
N LEU A 150 -14.16 -19.28 8.50
CA LEU A 150 -14.12 -18.05 7.72
C LEU A 150 -13.86 -18.34 6.22
N ILE A 151 -12.88 -19.19 5.92
CA ILE A 151 -12.56 -19.58 4.54
C ILE A 151 -13.78 -20.27 3.90
N LYS A 152 -14.43 -21.21 4.59
CA LYS A 152 -15.63 -21.88 4.07
C LYS A 152 -16.77 -20.89 3.79
N ASP A 153 -17.03 -19.97 4.71
CA ASP A 153 -18.09 -18.96 4.56
C ASP A 153 -17.83 -18.06 3.34
N ILE A 154 -16.59 -17.58 3.16
CA ILE A 154 -16.20 -16.74 1.99
C ILE A 154 -16.40 -17.49 0.66
N PHE A 155 -15.98 -18.75 0.58
CA PHE A 155 -16.09 -19.53 -0.66
C PHE A 155 -17.52 -20.00 -0.94
N GLN A 156 -18.34 -20.16 0.09
CA GLN A 156 -19.76 -20.46 -0.05
C GLN A 156 -20.50 -19.33 -0.79
N ASP A 157 -20.17 -18.07 -0.50
CA ASP A 157 -20.75 -16.91 -1.21
C ASP A 157 -20.43 -16.93 -2.72
N ALA A 158 -19.28 -17.52 -3.09
CA ALA A 158 -18.89 -17.76 -4.47
C ALA A 158 -19.44 -19.07 -5.07
N SER A 159 -20.32 -19.77 -4.36
CA SER A 159 -20.85 -21.10 -4.74
C SER A 159 -19.77 -22.19 -4.89
N VAL A 160 -18.67 -22.07 -4.14
CA VAL A 160 -17.58 -23.06 -4.11
C VAL A 160 -17.64 -23.84 -2.80
N ASN A 161 -17.82 -25.16 -2.90
CA ASN A 161 -17.85 -26.05 -1.73
C ASN A 161 -16.45 -26.60 -1.44
N LEU A 162 -15.84 -26.13 -0.36
CA LEU A 162 -14.52 -26.60 0.07
C LEU A 162 -14.61 -27.89 0.92
N THR A 163 -13.71 -28.81 0.65
CA THR A 163 -13.50 -30.06 1.39
C THR A 163 -12.32 -29.95 2.36
N GLU A 164 -12.28 -30.82 3.35
CA GLU A 164 -11.19 -30.87 4.34
C GLU A 164 -9.81 -31.23 3.74
N GLU A 165 -9.81 -31.83 2.55
CA GLU A 165 -8.61 -32.25 1.83
C GLU A 165 -8.08 -31.16 0.89
N ASP A 166 -8.80 -30.05 0.73
CA ASP A 166 -8.39 -28.95 -0.13
C ASP A 166 -7.10 -28.32 0.40
N LYS A 167 -6.22 -27.98 -0.55
CA LYS A 167 -4.91 -27.39 -0.27
C LYS A 167 -5.03 -25.88 -0.10
N VAL A 168 -4.38 -25.36 0.93
CA VAL A 168 -4.30 -23.94 1.24
C VAL A 168 -2.84 -23.56 1.38
N ASN A 169 -2.42 -22.54 0.63
CA ASN A 169 -1.08 -21.97 0.78
C ASN A 169 -1.06 -21.06 2.01
N VAL A 170 -0.18 -21.35 2.96
CA VAL A 170 0.00 -20.59 4.19
C VAL A 170 1.46 -20.15 4.26
N PRO A 171 1.80 -18.98 3.70
CA PRO A 171 3.20 -18.54 3.61
C PRO A 171 3.81 -18.33 4.99
N GLU A 172 3.05 -17.73 5.91
CA GLU A 172 3.51 -17.40 7.26
C GLU A 172 2.67 -18.11 8.32
N THR A 173 2.99 -19.38 8.59
CA THR A 173 2.27 -20.17 9.60
C THR A 173 2.34 -19.54 10.99
N LEU A 174 3.51 -19.05 11.41
CA LEU A 174 3.70 -18.50 12.76
C LEU A 174 2.87 -17.24 12.96
N PHE A 175 2.82 -16.37 11.94
CA PHE A 175 1.96 -15.20 11.91
C PHE A 175 0.50 -15.57 12.20
N LEU A 176 -0.04 -16.55 11.46
CA LEU A 176 -1.44 -16.94 11.65
C LEU A 176 -1.70 -17.52 13.04
N THR A 177 -0.78 -18.34 13.57
CA THR A 177 -0.91 -18.88 14.94
C THR A 177 -0.96 -17.76 15.97
N HIS A 178 0.02 -16.83 15.95
CA HIS A 178 0.07 -15.71 16.89
C HIS A 178 -1.11 -14.76 16.74
N ALA A 179 -1.60 -14.54 15.52
CA ALA A 179 -2.78 -13.73 15.26
C ALA A 179 -4.03 -14.38 15.88
N MET A 180 -4.21 -15.69 15.71
CA MET A 180 -5.33 -16.43 16.31
C MET A 180 -5.27 -16.42 17.84
N ASP A 181 -4.08 -16.60 18.43
CA ASP A 181 -3.90 -16.53 19.88
C ASP A 181 -4.23 -15.13 20.41
N LEU A 182 -3.77 -14.08 19.72
CA LEU A 182 -4.08 -12.70 20.09
C LEU A 182 -5.59 -12.42 20.01
N LEU A 183 -6.26 -12.87 18.94
CA LEU A 183 -7.71 -12.74 18.78
C LEU A 183 -8.46 -13.45 19.92
N ASN A 184 -8.06 -14.66 20.28
CA ASN A 184 -8.68 -15.44 21.36
C ASN A 184 -8.44 -14.82 22.75
N SER A 185 -7.31 -14.15 22.97
CA SER A 185 -7.00 -13.51 24.26
C SER A 185 -7.56 -12.09 24.40
N THR A 186 -8.06 -11.50 23.30
CA THR A 186 -8.56 -10.12 23.29
C THR A 186 -10.08 -10.09 23.48
N SER A 187 -10.59 -9.05 24.16
CA SER A 187 -12.03 -8.91 24.35
C SER A 187 -12.76 -8.81 22.99
N ALA A 188 -13.93 -9.44 22.89
CA ALA A 188 -14.76 -9.38 21.68
C ALA A 188 -15.13 -7.93 21.31
N ALA A 189 -15.32 -7.06 22.32
CA ALA A 189 -15.60 -5.64 22.10
C ALA A 189 -14.42 -4.94 21.41
N THR A 190 -13.19 -5.13 21.89
CA THR A 190 -11.98 -4.55 21.28
C THR A 190 -11.77 -5.07 19.85
N VAL A 191 -11.92 -6.37 19.63
CA VAL A 191 -11.79 -6.98 18.29
C VAL A 191 -12.83 -6.40 17.32
N ASN A 192 -14.09 -6.30 17.73
CA ASN A 192 -15.15 -5.71 16.91
C ASN A 192 -14.89 -4.22 16.62
N ASN A 193 -14.47 -3.45 17.62
CA ASN A 193 -14.13 -2.04 17.46
C ASN A 193 -12.95 -1.85 16.49
N TYR A 194 -11.93 -2.70 16.56
CA TYR A 194 -10.80 -2.68 15.62
C TYR A 194 -11.24 -2.97 14.18
N PHE A 195 -12.02 -4.02 13.94
CA PHE A 195 -12.50 -4.33 12.59
C PHE A 195 -13.45 -3.26 12.04
N GLY A 196 -14.33 -2.72 12.89
CA GLY A 196 -15.17 -1.57 12.55
C GLY A 196 -14.34 -0.34 12.19
N TRP A 197 -13.28 -0.05 12.94
CA TRP A 197 -12.34 1.01 12.62
C TRP A 197 -11.62 0.76 11.29
N MET A 198 -11.12 -0.46 11.03
CA MET A 198 -10.42 -0.77 9.78
C MET A 198 -11.34 -0.57 8.56
N LEU A 199 -12.61 -0.91 8.68
CA LEU A 199 -13.63 -0.65 7.66
C LEU A 199 -13.83 0.86 7.44
N LEU A 200 -14.01 1.62 8.52
CA LEU A 200 -14.20 3.08 8.44
C LEU A 200 -12.95 3.80 7.93
N TYR A 201 -11.76 3.31 8.27
CA TYR A 201 -10.50 3.83 7.77
C TYR A 201 -10.37 3.60 6.25
N LYS A 202 -10.71 2.40 5.77
CA LYS A 202 -10.69 2.06 4.34
C LYS A 202 -11.71 2.87 3.53
N LEU A 203 -12.93 3.00 4.04
CA LEU A 203 -14.04 3.68 3.33
C LEU A 203 -14.08 5.19 3.57
N GLY A 204 -13.38 5.68 4.60
CA GLY A 204 -13.39 7.08 5.03
C GLY A 204 -13.15 8.10 3.92
N PRO A 205 -12.19 7.88 2.99
CA PRO A 205 -11.94 8.79 1.88
C PRO A 205 -13.12 8.99 0.91
N ILE A 206 -14.06 8.04 0.82
CA ILE A 206 -15.20 8.08 -0.12
C ILE A 206 -16.57 8.20 0.60
N ALA A 207 -16.56 8.45 1.91
CA ALA A 207 -17.77 8.48 2.74
C ALA A 207 -18.41 9.90 2.76
N SER A 208 -18.78 10.39 3.95
CA SER A 208 -19.37 11.73 4.12
C SER A 208 -18.30 12.82 4.19
N HIS A 209 -18.67 14.07 3.91
CA HIS A 209 -17.74 15.21 4.00
C HIS A 209 -17.04 15.32 5.37
N ASN A 210 -17.75 15.02 6.45
CA ASN A 210 -17.17 15.03 7.80
C ASN A 210 -16.09 13.95 7.94
N MET A 211 -16.31 12.75 7.40
CA MET A 211 -15.34 11.67 7.46
C MET A 211 -14.14 11.92 6.54
N THR A 212 -14.37 12.44 5.33
CA THR A 212 -13.28 12.81 4.42
C THR A 212 -12.40 13.90 5.01
N LYS A 213 -13.00 14.87 5.72
CA LYS A 213 -12.28 15.92 6.43
C LYS A 213 -11.43 15.36 7.57
N LEU A 214 -11.99 14.49 8.41
CA LEU A 214 -11.21 13.82 9.48
C LEU A 214 -10.04 13.01 8.93
N ASN A 215 -10.27 12.28 7.83
CA ASN A 215 -9.21 11.57 7.14
C ASN A 215 -8.15 12.54 6.60
N PHE A 216 -8.56 13.65 5.98
CA PHE A 216 -7.62 14.66 5.48
C PHE A 216 -6.77 15.26 6.61
N GLU A 217 -7.38 15.71 7.70
CA GLU A 217 -6.69 16.26 8.88
C GLU A 217 -5.62 15.30 9.42
N PHE A 218 -5.91 14.00 9.48
CA PHE A 218 -4.91 13.00 9.84
C PHE A 218 -3.77 12.91 8.83
N ASN A 219 -4.08 12.88 7.53
CA ASN A 219 -3.07 12.80 6.47
C ASN A 219 -2.23 14.08 6.35
N GLN A 220 -2.68 15.24 6.85
CA GLN A 220 -1.83 16.43 6.96
C GLN A 220 -0.68 16.21 7.94
N VAL A 221 -0.96 15.60 9.09
CA VAL A 221 0.09 15.29 10.08
C VAL A 221 0.95 14.13 9.59
N TRP A 222 0.32 13.07 9.11
CA TRP A 222 1.02 11.85 8.77
C TRP A 222 1.84 11.98 7.46
N ARG A 223 1.25 12.53 6.41
CA ARG A 223 1.89 12.62 5.08
C ARG A 223 2.30 14.03 4.68
N GLY A 224 2.11 15.03 5.55
CA GLY A 224 2.45 16.41 5.23
C GLY A 224 1.56 17.04 4.15
N LEU A 225 0.33 16.54 3.96
CA LEU A 225 -0.56 17.08 2.91
C LEU A 225 -0.89 18.55 3.15
N GLN A 226 -0.58 19.39 2.16
CA GLN A 226 -0.78 20.84 2.24
C GLN A 226 -2.20 21.27 1.83
N GLY A 227 -2.91 20.45 1.06
CA GLY A 227 -4.25 20.78 0.55
C GLY A 227 -5.04 19.57 0.10
N GLU A 228 -6.36 19.74 0.04
CA GLU A 228 -7.26 18.71 -0.46
C GLU A 228 -7.09 18.55 -1.98
N GLU A 229 -7.08 17.30 -2.43
CA GLU A 229 -7.09 16.98 -3.85
C GLU A 229 -8.44 17.40 -4.47
N PRO A 230 -8.46 18.03 -5.67
CA PRO A 230 -9.71 18.33 -6.36
C PRO A 230 -10.56 17.08 -6.53
N ARG A 231 -11.87 17.20 -6.28
CA ARG A 231 -12.80 16.07 -6.26
C ARG A 231 -12.75 15.17 -7.50
N TRP A 232 -12.56 15.76 -8.69
CA TRP A 232 -12.46 14.96 -9.93
C TRP A 232 -11.28 13.99 -9.90
N ARG A 233 -10.14 14.42 -9.34
CA ARG A 233 -8.92 13.61 -9.28
C ARG A 233 -9.07 12.51 -8.23
N HIS A 234 -9.71 12.82 -7.10
CA HIS A 234 -10.12 11.81 -6.12
C HIS A 234 -11.02 10.73 -6.75
N CYS A 235 -12.01 11.11 -7.56
CA CYS A 235 -12.88 10.15 -8.25
C CYS A 235 -12.12 9.28 -9.26
N VAL A 236 -11.20 9.87 -10.04
CA VAL A 236 -10.36 9.10 -10.98
C VAL A 236 -9.46 8.11 -10.23
N ASN A 237 -8.82 8.57 -9.15
CA ASN A 237 -7.96 7.71 -8.32
C ASN A 237 -8.74 6.57 -7.69
N ALA A 238 -9.98 6.79 -7.23
CA ALA A 238 -10.82 5.73 -6.67
C ALA A 238 -11.21 4.66 -7.71
N LEU A 239 -11.35 5.03 -8.99
CA LEU A 239 -11.64 4.09 -10.08
C LEU A 239 -10.40 3.36 -10.59
N ASN A 240 -9.23 4.00 -10.48
CA ASN A 240 -7.94 3.50 -10.92
C ASN A 240 -7.03 3.16 -9.73
N ASP A 241 -7.60 2.70 -8.61
CA ASP A 241 -6.81 2.36 -7.44
C ASP A 241 -5.77 1.30 -7.83
N PRO A 242 -4.48 1.50 -7.55
CA PRO A 242 -3.42 0.61 -8.03
C PRO A 242 -3.46 -0.78 -7.39
N TYR A 243 -4.24 -0.99 -6.32
CA TYR A 243 -4.33 -2.25 -5.59
C TYR A 243 -5.68 -2.94 -5.78
N ASP A 244 -6.77 -2.17 -5.93
CA ASP A 244 -8.12 -2.68 -6.14
C ASP A 244 -8.85 -1.89 -7.25
N PRO A 245 -8.37 -1.98 -8.51
CA PRO A 245 -8.89 -1.17 -9.60
C PRO A 245 -10.31 -1.60 -9.97
N ILE A 246 -11.27 -0.68 -9.81
CA ILE A 246 -12.66 -0.93 -10.19
C ILE A 246 -12.79 -0.95 -11.73
N LEU A 247 -12.17 0.03 -12.41
CA LEU A 247 -12.25 0.20 -13.87
C LEU A 247 -10.87 0.42 -14.53
N GLY A 248 -9.80 -0.09 -13.92
CA GLY A 248 -8.42 0.15 -14.37
C GLY A 248 -8.18 -0.18 -15.85
N TYR A 249 -8.66 -1.33 -16.34
CA TYR A 249 -8.54 -1.68 -17.77
C TYR A 249 -9.33 -0.75 -18.70
N GLY A 250 -10.53 -0.33 -18.28
CA GLY A 250 -11.35 0.59 -19.07
C GLY A 250 -10.69 1.97 -19.18
N LEU A 251 -10.15 2.48 -18.07
CA LEU A 251 -9.38 3.73 -18.06
C LEU A 251 -8.07 3.61 -18.84
N GLY A 252 -7.37 2.48 -18.73
CA GLY A 252 -6.17 2.18 -19.51
C GLY A 252 -6.45 2.18 -21.02
N ARG A 253 -7.58 1.63 -21.46
CA ARG A 253 -7.99 1.68 -22.87
C ARG A 253 -8.19 3.10 -23.37
N LEU A 254 -8.93 3.92 -22.62
CA LEU A 254 -9.15 5.33 -22.95
C LEU A 254 -7.85 6.13 -23.00
N TYR A 255 -6.92 5.82 -22.11
CA TYR A 255 -5.59 6.44 -22.09
C TYR A 255 -4.78 6.06 -23.33
N VAL A 256 -4.70 4.77 -23.65
CA VAL A 256 -3.97 4.26 -24.83
C VAL A 256 -4.54 4.85 -26.12
N ASP A 257 -5.87 4.83 -26.30
CA ASP A 257 -6.53 5.36 -27.50
C ASP A 257 -6.22 6.86 -27.76
N LYS A 258 -5.84 7.61 -26.72
CA LYS A 258 -5.58 9.05 -26.82
C LYS A 258 -4.09 9.42 -26.82
N TYR A 259 -3.27 8.71 -26.06
CA TYR A 259 -1.90 9.14 -25.73
C TYR A 259 -0.81 8.15 -26.17
N PHE A 260 -1.19 6.95 -26.62
CA PHE A 260 -0.24 5.92 -27.00
C PHE A 260 -0.43 5.48 -28.45
N ASN A 261 0.66 5.38 -29.22
CA ASN A 261 0.65 4.96 -30.62
C ASN A 261 1.57 3.76 -30.87
N GLU A 262 1.44 3.15 -32.06
CA GLU A 262 2.22 1.96 -32.43
C GLU A 262 3.73 2.21 -32.45
N THR A 263 4.18 3.41 -32.83
CA THR A 263 5.62 3.74 -32.81
C THR A 263 6.20 3.71 -31.39
N GLN A 264 5.44 4.19 -30.39
CA GLN A 264 5.87 4.10 -29.00
C GLN A 264 5.94 2.65 -28.52
N LYS A 265 5.05 1.78 -29.00
CA LYS A 265 5.10 0.34 -28.72
C LYS A 265 6.37 -0.30 -29.28
N GLU A 266 6.66 -0.08 -30.57
CA GLU A 266 7.85 -0.62 -31.24
C GLU A 266 9.15 -0.18 -30.55
N ASN A 267 9.21 1.09 -30.12
CA ASN A 267 10.35 1.62 -29.39
C ASN A 267 10.56 0.89 -28.05
N VAL A 268 9.50 0.71 -27.26
CA VAL A 268 9.58 0.04 -25.95
C VAL A 268 9.91 -1.46 -26.11
N GLU A 269 9.38 -2.13 -27.14
CA GLU A 269 9.73 -3.52 -27.46
C GLU A 269 11.21 -3.66 -27.84
N THR A 270 11.75 -2.70 -28.59
CA THR A 270 13.18 -2.68 -28.95
C THR A 270 14.06 -2.49 -27.72
N ILE A 271 13.70 -1.57 -26.82
CA ILE A 271 14.41 -1.36 -25.56
C ILE A 271 14.37 -2.64 -24.72
N ALA A 272 13.20 -3.25 -24.54
CA ALA A 272 13.04 -4.48 -23.78
C ALA A 272 13.91 -5.62 -24.35
N LYS A 273 13.96 -5.76 -25.67
CA LYS A 273 14.83 -6.73 -26.35
C LYS A 273 16.31 -6.46 -26.04
N ASN A 274 16.77 -5.23 -26.23
CA ASN A 274 18.16 -4.86 -26.00
C ASN A 274 18.58 -5.10 -24.54
N VAL A 275 17.70 -4.82 -23.57
CA VAL A 275 17.94 -5.08 -22.14
C VAL A 275 17.97 -6.59 -21.86
N SER A 276 17.10 -7.37 -22.49
CA SER A 276 17.08 -8.84 -22.30
C SER A 276 18.28 -9.56 -22.92
N GLU A 277 18.94 -8.95 -23.91
CA GLU A 277 20.08 -9.51 -24.63
C GLU A 277 21.44 -9.03 -24.09
N ALA A 278 21.45 -8.04 -23.19
CA ALA A 278 22.66 -7.49 -22.55
C ALA A 278 23.11 -8.32 -21.34
#